data_AF-A0A1H9STG6-F1
#
_entry.id   AF-A0A1H9STG6-F1
#
_cell.length_a   1.000
_cell.length_b   1.000
_cell.length_c   1.000
_cell.angle_alpha   90.00
_cell.angle_beta   90.00
_cell.angle_gamma   90.00
#
_symmetry.space_group_name_H-M   'P 1'
#
loop_
_entity.id
_entity.type
_entity.pdbx_description
1 polymer ?
#
loop_
_entity_poly.entity_id
_entity_poly.type
_entity_poly.pdbx_seq_one_letter_code
_entity_poly.pdbx_strand_id
1 'polypeptide(L)'
;MTKIILTHEIVKENIPWENEFEFEGETYVNVEQEEDMDDDGRDFTVIYKRKSDGKHFRITRSDARWGYEDYGYEAYMNDCELTEVEQVEVITTVWKAVK
;
A
#
# COMPACT_ATOMS: atom_id res chain seq x y z
N MET A 1 -1.48 -6.26 16.46
CA MET A 1 -1.30 -5.43 15.25
C MET A 1 -2.31 -4.31 15.31
N THR A 2 -1.84 -3.07 15.29
CA THR A 2 -2.71 -1.89 15.21
C THR A 2 -3.23 -1.79 13.78
N LYS A 3 -4.54 -1.58 13.64
CA LYS A 3 -5.22 -1.39 12.36
C LYS A 3 -5.94 -0.05 12.42
N ILE A 4 -5.77 0.77 11.38
CA ILE A 4 -6.44 2.06 11.23
C ILE A 4 -7.32 1.97 9.99
N ILE A 5 -8.60 2.31 10.11
CA ILE A 5 -9.56 2.27 9.00
C ILE A 5 -9.70 3.69 8.44
N LEU A 6 -9.22 3.87 7.21
CA LEU A 6 -9.37 5.11 6.46
C LEU A 6 -10.76 5.24 5.85
N THR A 7 -11.10 6.44 5.39
CA THR A 7 -12.25 6.63 4.51
C THR A 7 -11.89 6.21 3.08
N HIS A 8 -12.89 5.75 2.33
CA HIS A 8 -12.73 5.46 0.90
C HIS A 8 -12.28 6.68 0.10
N GLU A 9 -12.66 7.89 0.53
CA GLU A 9 -12.24 9.16 -0.08
C GLU A 9 -10.73 9.35 0.04
N ILE A 10 -10.15 9.17 1.24
CA ILE A 10 -8.70 9.24 1.44
C ILE A 10 -7.98 8.20 0.57
N VAL A 11 -8.49 6.96 0.54
CA VAL A 11 -7.88 5.91 -0.27
C VAL A 11 -7.92 6.27 -1.76
N LYS A 12 -9.06 6.75 -2.25
CA LYS A 12 -9.25 7.03 -3.68
C LYS A 12 -8.46 8.25 -4.15
N GLU A 13 -8.46 9.31 -3.34
CA GLU A 13 -7.91 10.62 -3.71
C GLU A 13 -6.43 10.74 -3.37
N ASN A 14 -5.97 10.12 -2.29
CA ASN A 14 -4.59 10.29 -1.82
C ASN A 14 -3.70 9.08 -2.13
N ILE A 15 -4.25 7.87 -2.21
CA ILE A 15 -3.45 6.65 -2.33
C ILE A 15 -3.56 6.10 -3.75
N PRO A 16 -2.47 5.90 -4.50
CA PRO A 16 -1.06 6.16 -4.15
C PRO A 16 -0.55 7.55 -4.59
N TRP A 17 -1.44 8.47 -4.99
CA TRP A 17 -1.07 9.66 -5.74
C TRP A 17 -0.32 10.72 -4.93
N GLU A 18 -0.63 10.82 -3.64
CA GLU A 18 -0.11 11.84 -2.74
C GLU A 18 1.04 11.30 -1.88
N ASN A 19 2.09 12.12 -1.76
CA ASN A 19 3.27 11.79 -0.95
C ASN A 19 2.99 11.89 0.55
N GLU A 20 2.00 12.67 0.98
CA GLU A 20 1.57 12.74 2.38
C GLU A 20 0.08 12.99 2.49
N PHE A 21 -0.53 12.53 3.59
CA PHE A 21 -1.91 12.85 3.93
C PHE A 21 -2.09 12.98 5.45
N GLU A 22 -3.17 13.62 5.86
CA GLU A 22 -3.57 13.75 7.26
C GLU A 22 -4.82 12.91 7.54
N PHE A 23 -4.82 12.21 8.67
CA PHE A 23 -5.98 11.47 9.16
C PHE A 23 -6.00 11.49 10.69
N GLU A 24 -7.15 11.85 11.28
CA GLU A 24 -7.33 11.95 12.74
C GLU A 24 -6.26 12.80 13.48
N GLY A 25 -5.75 13.85 12.81
CA GLY A 25 -4.72 14.73 13.38
C GLY A 25 -3.29 14.18 13.30
N GLU A 26 -3.10 13.04 12.65
CA GLU A 26 -1.80 12.43 12.38
C GLU A 26 -1.40 12.64 10.92
N THR A 27 -0.13 12.96 10.68
CA THR A 27 0.41 13.05 9.31
C THR A 27 1.16 11.77 8.95
N TYR A 28 0.86 11.25 7.76
CA TYR A 28 1.45 10.05 7.19
C TYR A 28 2.24 10.42 5.93
N VAL A 29 3.50 10.01 5.84
CA VAL A 29 4.40 10.32 4.71
C VAL A 29 4.78 9.04 4.00
N ASN A 30 4.62 9.01 2.68
CA ASN A 30 5.04 7.92 1.81
C ASN A 30 6.55 7.71 1.93
N VAL A 31 6.97 6.47 2.18
CA VAL A 31 8.39 6.09 2.22
C VAL A 31 8.74 5.03 1.19
N GLU A 32 7.75 4.25 0.75
CA GLU A 32 7.92 3.16 -0.21
C GLU A 32 6.60 2.92 -0.92
N GLN A 33 6.69 2.62 -2.22
CA GLN A 33 5.55 2.31 -3.05
C GLN A 33 5.93 1.25 -4.08
N GLU A 34 5.07 0.26 -4.22
CA GLU A 34 5.16 -0.79 -5.22
C GLU A 34 3.84 -0.84 -6.01
N GLU A 35 3.95 -1.13 -7.30
CA GLU A 35 2.83 -1.36 -8.19
C GLU A 35 2.96 -2.76 -8.77
N ASP A 36 1.90 -3.56 -8.64
CA ASP A 36 1.76 -4.84 -9.32
C ASP A 36 0.57 -4.78 -10.26
N MET A 37 0.67 -5.38 -11.44
CA MET A 37 -0.35 -5.30 -12.48
C MET A 37 -0.45 -6.64 -13.21
N ASP A 38 -1.69 -7.10 -13.38
CA ASP A 38 -2.01 -8.27 -14.18
C ASP A 38 -3.06 -7.93 -15.25
N ASP A 39 -3.57 -8.95 -15.95
CA ASP A 39 -4.55 -8.76 -17.02
C ASP A 39 -5.91 -8.25 -16.49
N ASP A 40 -6.19 -8.47 -15.19
CA ASP A 40 -7.48 -8.26 -14.54
C ASP A 40 -7.53 -6.99 -13.66
N GLY A 41 -6.38 -6.44 -13.27
CA GLY A 41 -6.30 -5.23 -12.45
C GLY A 41 -4.88 -4.75 -12.14
N ARG A 42 -4.82 -3.80 -11.20
CA ARG A 42 -3.56 -3.27 -10.67
C ARG A 42 -3.67 -3.02 -9.17
N ASP A 43 -2.61 -3.34 -8.45
CA ASP A 43 -2.47 -3.16 -7.02
C ASP A 43 -1.37 -2.15 -6.73
N PHE A 44 -1.70 -1.13 -5.93
CA PHE A 44 -0.75 -0.18 -5.39
C PHE A 44 -0.54 -0.47 -3.91
N THR A 45 0.64 -0.96 -3.55
CA THR A 45 1.01 -1.16 -2.15
C THR A 45 1.91 -0.02 -1.70
N VAL A 46 1.50 0.69 -0.66
CA VAL A 46 2.21 1.86 -0.14
C VAL A 46 2.54 1.68 1.32
N ILE A 47 3.76 2.03 1.70
CA ILE A 47 4.21 2.15 3.09
C ILE A 47 4.28 3.63 3.46
N TYR A 48 3.55 3.98 4.52
CA TYR A 48 3.56 5.30 5.12
C TYR A 48 4.25 5.28 6.48
N LYS A 49 4.99 6.34 6.80
CA LYS A 49 5.51 6.61 8.12
C LYS A 49 4.66 7.68 8.82
N ARG A 50 4.14 7.36 10.01
CA ARG A 50 3.42 8.33 10.85
C ARG A 50 4.41 9.26 11.54
N LYS A 51 4.21 10.59 11.45
CA LYS A 51 5.16 11.59 11.96
C LYS A 51 5.28 11.59 13.50
N SER A 52 4.21 11.30 14.25
CA SER A 52 4.21 11.41 15.71
C SER A 52 5.10 10.41 16.43
N ASP A 53 5.16 9.16 15.96
CA ASP A 53 5.91 8.08 16.60
C ASP A 53 6.85 7.32 15.66
N GLY A 54 6.87 7.68 14.38
CA GLY A 54 7.77 7.11 13.39
C GLY A 54 7.46 5.68 12.99
N LYS A 55 6.29 5.14 13.36
CA LYS A 55 5.83 3.81 12.96
C LYS A 55 5.47 3.75 11.48
N HIS A 56 5.61 2.56 10.90
CA HIS A 56 5.29 2.29 9.50
C HIS A 56 3.95 1.57 9.37
N PHE A 57 3.21 1.91 8.33
CA PHE A 57 1.89 1.36 8.05
C PHE A 57 1.79 1.03 6.57
N ARG A 58 1.27 -0.15 6.25
CA ARG A 58 1.02 -0.59 4.88
C ARG A 58 -0.46 -0.50 4.54
N ILE A 59 -0.74 -0.08 3.32
CA ILE A 59 -2.07 -0.17 2.70
C ILE A 59 -1.91 -0.61 1.25
N THR A 60 -2.85 -1.42 0.78
CA THR A 60 -2.97 -1.80 -0.62
C THR A 60 -4.27 -1.24 -1.18
N ARG A 61 -4.18 -0.57 -2.33
CA ARG A 61 -5.34 -0.16 -3.12
C ARG A 61 -5.37 -0.99 -4.39
N SER A 62 -6.47 -1.69 -4.60
CA SER A 62 -6.70 -2.51 -5.79
C SER A 62 -7.69 -1.81 -6.72
N ASP A 63 -7.30 -1.69 -7.98
CA ASP A 63 -8.06 -1.10 -9.06
C ASP A 63 -8.40 -2.20 -10.07
N ALA A 64 -9.68 -2.56 -10.19
CA ALA A 64 -10.14 -3.61 -11.13
C ALA A 64 -10.45 -3.02 -12.52
N ARG A 65 -10.07 -3.72 -13.59
CA ARG A 65 -10.26 -3.29 -14.99
C ARG A 65 -11.71 -3.46 -15.47
N TRP A 66 -12.29 -2.42 -16.07
CA TRP A 66 -13.63 -2.46 -16.68
C TRP A 66 -13.63 -2.95 -18.14
N GLY A 67 -13.54 -4.26 -18.38
CA GLY A 67 -13.79 -4.84 -19.71
C GLY A 67 -12.81 -4.39 -20.83
N TYR A 68 -12.99 -4.93 -22.03
CA TYR A 68 -11.99 -4.85 -23.12
C TYR A 68 -11.98 -3.51 -23.88
N GLU A 69 -13.00 -2.65 -23.70
CA GLU A 69 -13.24 -1.47 -24.56
C GLU A 69 -13.18 -0.11 -23.85
N ASP A 70 -13.23 -0.05 -22.51
CA ASP A 70 -13.13 1.20 -21.74
C ASP A 70 -12.08 1.05 -20.63
N TYR A 71 -11.01 1.84 -20.67
CA TYR A 71 -9.94 1.84 -19.66
C TYR A 71 -10.38 2.54 -18.35
N GLY A 72 -11.49 2.09 -17.77
CA GLY A 72 -11.95 2.50 -16.44
C GLY A 72 -11.43 1.55 -15.37
N TYR A 73 -11.05 2.09 -14.20
CA TYR A 73 -10.74 1.31 -13.00
C TYR A 73 -11.80 1.58 -11.93
N GLU A 74 -12.38 0.55 -11.33
CA GLU A 74 -13.17 0.68 -10.10
C GLU A 74 -12.23 0.57 -8.88
N ALA A 75 -12.13 1.65 -8.11
CA ALA A 75 -11.19 1.80 -7.00
C ALA A 75 -11.67 1.15 -5.67
N TYR A 76 -12.50 0.11 -5.71
CA TYR A 76 -13.33 -0.29 -4.56
C TYR A 76 -13.08 -1.71 -4.01
N MET A 77 -11.96 -2.35 -4.32
CA MET A 77 -11.62 -3.65 -3.72
C MET A 77 -10.55 -3.54 -2.63
N ASN A 78 -10.72 -2.64 -1.66
CA ASN A 78 -9.83 -2.61 -0.51
C ASN A 78 -10.55 -2.30 0.81
N ASP A 79 -10.03 -2.87 1.91
CA ASP A 79 -10.61 -2.74 3.25
C ASP A 79 -10.35 -1.34 3.89
N CYS A 80 -9.74 -0.42 3.13
CA CYS A 80 -9.27 0.88 3.62
C CYS A 80 -8.38 0.77 4.88
N GLU A 81 -7.69 -0.36 5.04
CA GLU A 81 -6.97 -0.68 6.26
C GLU A 81 -5.48 -0.33 6.15
N LEU A 82 -5.02 0.61 6.99
CA LEU A 82 -3.61 0.84 7.29
C LEU A 82 -3.19 -0.13 8.40
N THR A 83 -2.33 -1.09 8.05
CA THR A 83 -1.79 -2.09 8.97
C THR A 83 -0.40 -1.67 9.43
N GLU A 84 -0.15 -1.60 10.75
CA GLU A 84 1.21 -1.37 11.29
C GLU A 84 2.17 -2.50 10.86
N VAL A 85 3.32 -2.14 10.30
CA VAL A 85 4.35 -3.07 9.81
C VAL A 85 5.73 -2.71 10.33
N GLU A 86 6.61 -3.71 10.41
CA GLU A 86 8.02 -3.55 10.75
C GLU A 86 8.89 -4.06 9.60
N GLN A 87 9.95 -3.33 9.27
CA GLN A 87 10.93 -3.78 8.30
C GLN A 87 11.81 -4.88 8.93
N VAL A 88 11.89 -6.03 8.26
CA VAL A 88 12.73 -7.16 8.69
C VAL A 88 13.70 -7.51 7.56
N GLU A 89 15.00 -7.40 7.84
CA GLU A 89 16.04 -7.86 6.92
C GLU A 89 16.43 -9.32 7.26
N VAL A 90 16.40 -10.20 6.25
CA VAL A 90 16.76 -11.63 6.41
C VAL A 90 17.98 -11.96 5.57
N ILE A 91 19.13 -12.15 6.22
CA ILE A 91 20.37 -12.57 5.57
C ILE A 91 20.43 -14.10 5.51
N THR A 92 20.43 -14.68 4.31
CA THR A 92 20.52 -16.13 4.11
C THR A 92 21.83 -16.50 3.42
N THR A 93 22.63 -17.38 4.05
CA THR A 93 23.83 -17.97 3.44
C THR A 93 23.55 -19.42 3.07
N VAL A 94 23.72 -19.77 1.80
CA VAL A 94 23.50 -21.14 1.29
C VAL A 94 24.80 -21.69 0.73
N TRP A 95 25.23 -22.84 1.25
CA TRP A 95 26.34 -23.63 0.70
C TRP A 95 25.76 -24.75 -0.16
N LYS A 96 26.32 -24.92 -1.37
CA LYS A 96 25.94 -26.01 -2.29
C LYS A 96 27.11 -26.95 -2.50
N ALA A 97 26.79 -28.24 -2.68
CA ALA A 97 27.79 -29.24 -3.03
C ALA A 97 28.42 -28.91 -4.39
N VAL A 98 29.74 -28.92 -4.45
CA VAL A 98 30.49 -28.80 -5.71
C VAL A 98 30.57 -30.21 -6.32
N LYS A 99 30.18 -30.34 -7.59
CA LYS A 99 30.39 -31.55 -8.39
C LYS A 99 31.71 -31.47 -9.14
#